data_AF-A0A3N7H0I7-F1
#
_entry.id   AF-A0A3N7H0I7-F1
#
_cell.length_a   1.000
_cell.length_b   1.000
_cell.length_c   1.000
_cell.angle_alpha   90.00
_cell.angle_beta   90.00
_cell.angle_gamma   90.00
#
_symmetry.space_group_name_H-M   'P 1'
#
loop_
_entity.id
_entity.type
_entity.pdbx_description
1 polymer ?
#
loop_
_entity_poly.entity_id
_entity_poly.type
_entity_poly.pdbx_seq_one_letter_code
_entity_poly.pdbx_strand_id
1 'polypeptide(L)'
;MKTDTGKFIQVFEYEKLRYDDSGHFRKQHFDAMVRFNELHQNKYFSVIHKGIRFGSYVGVLQVGGLTIEILPKADRNENADKALWQAVLLDMLRVCKHITVDTVSETQLRKRYNSVLDVYFELFLNEVDQLVRRGLIKKYRKKESNQTVLKGKLLFAKNIRENLVHKERFYCEHQTYDRNHLLHQILYKALTVLNGFVKPE
;
A
#
# COMPACT_ATOMS: atom_id res chain seq x y z
N MET A 1 12.44 11.44 -5.38
CA MET A 1 12.40 10.04 -4.91
C MET A 1 12.59 9.16 -6.14
N LYS A 2 13.78 8.61 -6.37
CA LYS A 2 13.98 7.68 -7.49
C LYS A 2 13.49 6.31 -7.03
N THR A 3 12.31 5.92 -7.47
CA THR A 3 11.83 4.55 -7.30
C THR A 3 12.79 3.61 -8.05
N ASP A 4 13.10 2.47 -7.42
CA ASP A 4 13.99 1.45 -7.95
C ASP A 4 13.68 1.21 -9.42
N THR A 5 14.68 1.23 -10.29
CA THR A 5 14.54 0.77 -11.69
C THR A 5 14.47 -0.77 -11.68
N GLY A 6 13.53 -1.30 -10.90
CA GLY A 6 13.01 -2.64 -11.10
C GLY A 6 12.52 -2.74 -12.54
N LYS A 7 12.65 -3.92 -13.13
CA LYS A 7 12.18 -4.13 -14.51
C LYS A 7 10.70 -3.70 -14.57
N PHE A 8 10.41 -2.76 -15.46
CA PHE A 8 9.09 -2.17 -15.62
C PHE A 8 8.53 -2.56 -16.98
N ILE A 9 7.29 -3.07 -17.00
CA ILE A 9 6.61 -3.48 -18.22
C ILE A 9 5.21 -2.87 -18.22
N GLN A 10 4.89 -2.14 -19.27
CA GLN A 10 3.52 -1.68 -19.53
C GLN A 10 2.82 -2.60 -20.53
N VAL A 11 1.60 -2.99 -20.20
CA VAL A 11 0.71 -3.82 -21.01
C VAL A 11 -0.70 -3.25 -20.96
N PHE A 12 -1.57 -3.66 -21.87
CA PHE A 12 -2.99 -3.39 -21.81
C PHE A 12 -3.76 -4.55 -21.14
N GLU A 13 -4.96 -4.28 -20.66
CA GLU A 13 -5.88 -5.36 -20.30
C GLU A 13 -6.09 -6.33 -21.48
N TYR A 14 -6.27 -7.62 -21.19
CA TYR A 14 -6.37 -8.70 -22.19
C TYR A 14 -5.13 -8.98 -23.04
N GLU A 15 -4.05 -8.21 -22.90
CA GLU A 15 -2.77 -8.45 -23.57
C GLU A 15 -2.12 -9.76 -23.06
N LYS A 16 -1.29 -10.37 -23.90
CA LYS A 16 -0.51 -11.57 -23.58
C LYS A 16 0.93 -11.19 -23.35
N LEU A 17 1.49 -11.56 -22.20
CA LEU A 17 2.90 -11.40 -21.89
C LEU A 17 3.55 -12.78 -21.82
N ARG A 18 4.45 -13.06 -22.76
CA ARG A 18 5.21 -14.31 -22.81
C ARG A 18 6.60 -14.11 -22.23
N TYR A 19 7.09 -15.10 -21.50
CA TYR A 19 8.45 -15.05 -20.98
C TYR A 19 9.45 -15.55 -22.02
N ASP A 20 10.64 -14.97 -22.00
CA ASP A 20 11.78 -15.34 -22.81
C ASP A 20 13.06 -15.35 -21.95
N ASP A 21 14.15 -15.91 -22.50
CA ASP A 21 15.42 -16.03 -21.76
C ASP A 21 16.25 -14.74 -21.81
N SER A 22 16.01 -13.87 -22.80
CA SER A 22 16.75 -12.63 -23.04
C SER A 22 16.04 -11.34 -22.58
N GLY A 23 14.73 -11.36 -22.39
CA GLY A 23 13.93 -10.16 -22.14
C GLY A 23 13.70 -9.81 -20.67
N HIS A 24 12.79 -8.86 -20.47
CA HIS A 24 12.47 -8.31 -19.15
C HIS A 24 11.57 -9.27 -18.33
N PHE A 25 10.70 -10.04 -18.99
CA PHE A 25 9.86 -11.05 -18.35
C PHE A 25 10.49 -12.44 -18.52
N ARG A 26 11.19 -12.90 -17.47
CA ARG A 26 11.89 -14.20 -17.46
C ARG A 26 11.04 -15.26 -16.75
N LYS A 27 11.38 -16.54 -16.94
CA LYS A 27 10.72 -17.68 -16.28
C LYS A 27 10.58 -17.49 -14.76
N GLN A 28 11.60 -16.98 -14.07
CA GLN A 28 11.53 -16.70 -12.63
C GLN A 28 10.42 -15.70 -12.26
N HIS A 29 10.17 -14.69 -13.11
CA HIS A 29 9.09 -13.72 -12.88
C HIS A 29 7.74 -14.36 -13.15
N PHE A 30 7.65 -15.18 -14.20
CA PHE A 30 6.46 -15.98 -14.48
C PHE A 30 6.10 -16.89 -13.29
N ASP A 31 7.04 -17.66 -12.77
CA ASP A 31 6.82 -18.57 -11.64
C ASP A 31 6.42 -17.82 -10.36
N ALA A 32 6.97 -16.62 -10.12
CA ALA A 32 6.56 -15.76 -9.02
C ALA A 32 5.14 -15.20 -9.21
N MET A 33 4.81 -14.78 -10.43
CA MET A 33 3.49 -14.27 -10.79
C MET A 33 2.41 -15.34 -10.68
N VAL A 34 2.63 -16.55 -11.18
CA VAL A 34 1.66 -17.65 -11.07
C VAL A 34 1.34 -17.94 -9.60
N ARG A 35 2.36 -18.07 -8.74
CA ARG A 35 2.17 -18.25 -7.29
C ARG A 35 1.37 -17.11 -6.66
N PHE A 36 1.70 -15.86 -7.03
CA PHE A 36 0.95 -14.69 -6.56
C PHE A 36 -0.52 -14.76 -6.97
N ASN A 37 -0.80 -15.12 -8.22
CA ASN A 37 -2.16 -15.18 -8.75
C ASN A 37 -2.99 -16.30 -8.10
N GLU A 38 -2.40 -17.47 -7.83
CA GLU A 38 -3.04 -18.56 -7.11
C GLU A 38 -3.47 -18.13 -5.70
N LEU A 39 -2.59 -17.44 -4.96
CA LEU A 39 -2.91 -16.88 -3.64
C LEU A 39 -4.06 -15.86 -3.68
N HIS A 40 -4.32 -15.26 -4.84
CA HIS A 40 -5.34 -14.24 -5.06
C HIS A 40 -6.49 -14.76 -5.93
N GLN A 41 -6.76 -16.06 -5.91
CA GLN A 41 -7.90 -16.70 -6.58
C GLN A 41 -7.96 -16.46 -8.10
N ASN A 42 -6.78 -16.36 -8.74
CA ASN A 42 -6.62 -16.13 -10.18
C ASN A 42 -7.32 -14.87 -10.71
N LYS A 43 -7.41 -13.83 -9.87
CA LYS A 43 -8.14 -12.59 -10.19
C LYS A 43 -7.53 -11.77 -11.33
N TYR A 44 -6.21 -11.75 -11.45
CA TYR A 44 -5.52 -10.71 -12.25
C TYR A 44 -5.25 -11.12 -13.70
N PHE A 45 -4.97 -12.40 -13.92
CA PHE A 45 -4.64 -12.94 -15.24
C PHE A 45 -4.91 -14.44 -15.31
N SER A 46 -4.91 -14.97 -16.54
CA SER A 46 -4.95 -16.40 -16.84
C SER A 46 -3.59 -16.88 -17.32
N VAL A 47 -3.20 -18.10 -16.93
CA VAL A 47 -1.94 -18.71 -17.39
C VAL A 47 -2.13 -19.26 -18.80
N ILE A 48 -1.16 -18.99 -19.69
CA ILE A 48 -1.13 -19.51 -21.06
C ILE A 48 0.21 -20.19 -21.35
N HIS A 49 0.33 -20.85 -22.50
CA HIS A 49 1.60 -21.46 -22.89
C HIS A 49 2.73 -20.42 -22.92
N LYS A 50 3.75 -20.65 -22.06
CA LYS A 50 4.93 -19.78 -21.86
C LYS A 50 4.58 -18.32 -21.54
N GLY A 51 3.51 -18.06 -20.79
CA GLY A 51 3.14 -16.69 -20.44
C GLY A 51 1.84 -16.54 -19.67
N ILE A 52 1.37 -15.31 -19.59
CA ILE A 52 0.11 -14.92 -18.95
C ILE A 52 -0.72 -14.07 -19.91
N ARG A 53 -2.04 -14.09 -19.74
CA ARG A 53 -2.98 -13.19 -20.39
C ARG A 53 -3.74 -12.40 -19.34
N PHE A 54 -3.63 -11.08 -19.36
CA PHE A 54 -4.30 -10.20 -18.40
C PHE A 54 -5.82 -10.27 -18.52
N GLY A 55 -6.52 -10.07 -17.40
CA GLY A 55 -7.97 -10.02 -17.34
C GLY A 55 -8.53 -8.59 -17.39
N SER A 56 -9.75 -8.41 -16.89
CA SER A 56 -10.39 -7.10 -16.67
C SER A 56 -9.86 -6.44 -15.39
N TYR A 57 -8.56 -6.17 -15.36
CA TYR A 57 -7.90 -5.50 -14.26
C TYR A 57 -6.98 -4.42 -14.80
N VAL A 58 -7.09 -3.22 -14.25
CA VAL A 58 -6.31 -2.03 -14.60
C VAL A 58 -5.64 -1.53 -13.34
N GLY A 59 -4.33 -1.26 -13.39
CA GLY A 59 -3.54 -0.92 -12.21
C GLY A 59 -2.12 -1.45 -12.30
N VAL A 60 -1.49 -1.71 -11.16
CA VAL A 60 -0.07 -2.09 -11.07
C VAL A 60 0.09 -3.38 -10.27
N LEU A 61 0.87 -4.33 -10.79
CA LEU A 61 1.27 -5.56 -10.13
C LEU A 61 2.78 -5.56 -9.93
N GLN A 62 3.24 -5.57 -8.68
CA GLN A 62 4.64 -5.71 -8.34
C GLN A 62 4.90 -7.08 -7.73
N VAL A 63 5.56 -7.97 -8.48
CA VAL A 63 5.80 -9.36 -8.06
C VAL A 63 7.22 -9.77 -8.43
N GLY A 64 7.97 -10.31 -7.46
CA GLY A 64 9.32 -10.84 -7.71
C GLY A 64 10.30 -9.79 -8.26
N GLY A 65 10.17 -8.52 -7.85
CA GLY A 65 11.00 -7.41 -8.32
C GLY A 65 10.68 -6.90 -9.73
N LEU A 66 9.62 -7.44 -10.37
CA LEU A 66 9.08 -6.95 -11.63
C LEU A 66 7.81 -6.13 -11.36
N THR A 67 7.74 -4.93 -11.93
CA THR A 67 6.55 -4.08 -11.89
C THR A 67 5.86 -4.13 -13.25
N ILE A 68 4.60 -4.54 -13.26
CA ILE A 68 3.76 -4.57 -14.45
C ILE A 68 2.63 -3.56 -14.27
N GLU A 69 2.57 -2.57 -15.15
CA GLU A 69 1.48 -1.62 -15.22
C GLU A 69 0.51 -2.03 -16.34
N ILE A 70 -0.75 -2.24 -15.96
CA ILE A 70 -1.81 -2.70 -16.84
C ILE A 70 -2.74 -1.51 -17.10
N LEU A 71 -2.71 -1.03 -18.35
CA LEU A 71 -3.48 0.10 -18.84
C LEU A 71 -4.89 -0.33 -19.26
N PRO A 72 -5.90 0.57 -19.18
CA PRO A 72 -7.25 0.29 -19.68
C PRO A 72 -7.21 0.00 -21.19
N LYS A 73 -8.25 -0.66 -21.72
CA LYS A 73 -8.37 -0.96 -23.16
C LYS A 73 -8.00 0.27 -23.97
N ALA A 74 -6.90 0.16 -24.70
CA ALA A 74 -6.75 1.00 -25.85
C ALA A 74 -7.77 0.59 -26.91
N ASP A 75 -8.30 1.56 -27.65
CA ASP A 75 -8.98 1.27 -28.90
C ASP A 75 -8.15 0.30 -29.75
N ARG A 76 -8.79 -0.43 -30.68
CA ARG A 76 -8.23 -1.56 -31.48
C ARG A 76 -7.01 -1.21 -32.36
N ASN A 77 -6.30 -0.15 -32.06
CA ASN A 77 -5.09 0.28 -32.72
C ASN A 77 -3.88 -0.47 -32.13
N GLU A 78 -3.18 -1.24 -32.97
CA GLU A 78 -2.03 -2.05 -32.57
C GLU A 78 -0.86 -1.20 -32.02
N ASN A 79 -0.86 0.11 -32.30
CA ASN A 79 0.14 1.09 -31.84
C ASN A 79 -0.45 2.16 -30.92
N ALA A 80 -1.33 1.76 -30.00
CA ALA A 80 -1.87 2.69 -29.02
C ALA A 80 -0.76 3.31 -28.16
N ASP A 81 -0.76 4.64 -28.07
CA ASP A 81 0.22 5.39 -27.27
C ASP A 81 0.02 5.09 -25.77
N LYS A 82 0.95 4.32 -25.18
CA LYS A 82 0.94 3.96 -23.76
C LYS A 82 0.97 5.19 -22.86
N ALA A 83 1.64 6.27 -23.27
CA ALA A 83 1.70 7.50 -22.47
C ALA A 83 0.36 8.23 -22.46
N LEU A 84 -0.36 8.24 -23.58
CA LEU A 84 -1.73 8.73 -23.67
C LEU A 84 -2.64 7.93 -22.72
N TRP A 85 -2.63 6.60 -22.82
CA TRP A 85 -3.52 5.75 -22.02
C TRP A 85 -3.18 5.74 -20.53
N GLN A 86 -1.91 5.94 -20.17
CA GLN A 86 -1.51 6.17 -18.79
C GLN A 86 -2.08 7.50 -18.26
N ALA A 87 -2.06 8.57 -19.05
CA ALA A 87 -2.67 9.84 -18.67
C ALA A 87 -4.20 9.72 -18.51
N VAL A 88 -4.87 9.00 -19.43
CA VAL A 88 -6.29 8.67 -19.32
C VAL A 88 -6.60 7.91 -18.03
N LEU A 89 -5.79 6.90 -17.69
CA LEU A 89 -5.94 6.15 -16.44
C LEU A 89 -5.81 7.06 -15.21
N LEU A 90 -4.81 7.94 -15.18
CA LEU A 90 -4.63 8.90 -14.09
C LEU A 90 -5.82 9.87 -13.98
N ASP A 91 -6.36 10.33 -15.12
CA ASP A 91 -7.53 11.19 -15.13
C ASP A 91 -8.79 10.48 -14.62
N MET A 92 -9.00 9.22 -15.02
CA MET A 92 -10.09 8.39 -14.48
C MET A 92 -9.99 8.27 -12.95
N LEU A 93 -8.80 7.99 -12.43
CA LEU A 93 -8.58 7.87 -10.99
C LEU A 93 -8.80 9.20 -10.24
N ARG A 94 -8.45 10.32 -10.88
CA ARG A 94 -8.74 11.67 -10.39
C ARG A 94 -10.25 11.92 -10.30
N VAL A 95 -11.00 11.62 -11.38
CA VAL A 95 -12.46 11.81 -11.43
C VAL A 95 -13.19 10.95 -10.40
N CYS A 96 -12.75 9.71 -10.19
CA CYS A 96 -13.29 8.83 -9.16
C CYS A 96 -13.00 9.29 -7.72
N LYS A 97 -12.37 10.46 -7.51
CA LYS A 97 -11.92 11.00 -6.22
C LYS A 97 -11.01 10.05 -5.43
N HIS A 98 -10.38 9.11 -6.13
CA HIS A 98 -9.37 8.24 -5.53
C HIS A 98 -7.99 8.91 -5.48
N ILE A 99 -7.78 10.00 -6.24
CA ILE A 99 -6.56 10.82 -6.25
C ILE A 99 -6.93 12.29 -6.36
N THR A 100 -6.48 13.15 -5.44
CA THR A 100 -6.48 14.61 -5.63
C THR A 100 -5.22 14.99 -6.40
N VAL A 101 -5.30 14.92 -7.74
CA VAL A 101 -4.22 15.45 -8.58
C VAL A 101 -4.43 16.95 -8.70
N ASP A 102 -3.90 17.70 -7.73
CA ASP A 102 -3.87 19.16 -7.80
C ASP A 102 -2.97 19.59 -8.95
N THR A 103 -3.57 19.81 -10.13
CA THR A 103 -3.06 20.61 -11.26
C THR A 103 -1.56 20.51 -11.57
N VAL A 104 -0.94 19.33 -11.39
CA VAL A 104 0.40 19.09 -11.93
C VAL A 104 0.19 18.79 -13.40
N SER A 105 0.83 19.58 -14.27
CA SER A 105 0.76 19.42 -15.71
C SER A 105 1.10 17.97 -16.07
N GLU A 106 0.33 17.34 -16.97
CA GLU A 106 0.53 15.93 -17.39
C GLU A 106 2.00 15.65 -17.79
N THR A 107 2.68 16.66 -18.33
CA THR A 107 4.10 16.61 -18.73
C THR A 107 5.09 16.54 -17.56
N GLN A 108 4.75 17.11 -16.39
CA GLN A 108 5.57 17.05 -15.18
C GLN A 108 5.34 15.74 -14.39
N LEU A 109 4.10 15.22 -14.39
CA LEU A 109 3.80 13.89 -13.85
C LEU A 109 4.61 12.80 -14.56
N ARG A 110 4.66 12.83 -15.91
CA ARG A 110 5.43 11.88 -16.73
C ARG A 110 6.94 11.89 -16.48
N LYS A 111 7.50 13.04 -16.09
CA LYS A 111 8.95 13.16 -15.79
C LYS A 111 9.31 12.67 -14.39
N ARG A 112 8.33 12.62 -13.48
CA ARG A 112 8.57 12.41 -12.05
C ARG A 112 8.22 10.99 -11.59
N TYR A 113 7.28 10.32 -12.26
CA TYR A 113 6.76 9.02 -11.85
C TYR A 113 6.91 7.99 -12.97
N ASN A 114 7.45 6.82 -12.63
CA ASN A 114 7.61 5.73 -13.58
C ASN A 114 6.35 4.85 -13.66
N SER A 115 5.46 4.93 -12.67
CA SER A 115 4.20 4.21 -12.60
C SER A 115 3.12 4.99 -11.86
N VAL A 116 1.85 4.68 -12.13
CA VAL A 116 0.67 5.12 -11.35
C VAL A 116 0.84 4.83 -9.86
N LEU A 117 1.55 3.75 -9.49
CA LEU A 117 1.81 3.41 -8.10
C LEU A 117 2.65 4.46 -7.37
N ASP A 118 3.63 5.07 -8.06
CA ASP A 118 4.49 6.10 -7.49
C ASP A 118 3.68 7.37 -7.18
N VAL A 119 2.69 7.69 -8.03
CA VAL A 119 1.76 8.80 -7.81
C VAL A 119 0.94 8.58 -6.54
N TYR A 120 0.45 7.35 -6.34
CA TYR A 120 -0.29 6.98 -5.13
C TYR A 120 0.56 7.09 -3.87
N PHE A 121 1.82 6.65 -3.93
CA PHE A 121 2.74 6.75 -2.81
C PHE A 121 3.03 8.21 -2.45
N GLU A 122 3.30 9.06 -3.44
CA GLU A 122 3.55 10.48 -3.17
C GLU A 122 2.32 11.17 -2.58
N LEU A 123 1.11 10.91 -3.11
CA LEU A 123 -0.12 11.45 -2.55
C LEU A 123 -0.31 11.03 -1.08
N PHE A 124 -0.17 9.73 -0.78
CA PHE A 124 -0.29 9.23 0.58
C PHE A 124 0.73 9.87 1.53
N LEU A 125 1.98 9.97 1.11
CA LEU A 125 3.05 10.57 1.92
C LEU A 125 2.79 12.06 2.19
N ASN A 126 2.33 12.80 1.17
CA ASN A 126 1.99 14.23 1.32
C ASN A 126 0.83 14.43 2.32
N GLU A 127 -0.22 13.62 2.22
CA GLU A 127 -1.34 13.69 3.17
C GLU A 127 -0.93 13.33 4.60
N VAL A 128 -0.08 12.31 4.76
CA VAL A 128 0.44 11.92 6.08
C VAL A 128 1.37 13.00 6.65
N ASP A 129 2.24 13.62 5.84
CA ASP A 129 3.09 14.73 6.28
C ASP A 129 2.24 15.92 6.73
N GLN A 130 1.21 16.29 5.95
CA GLN A 130 0.27 17.33 6.35
C GLN A 130 -0.45 17.00 7.66
N LEU A 131 -0.90 15.75 7.83
CA LEU A 131 -1.55 15.29 9.06
C LEU A 131 -0.61 15.40 10.27
N VAL A 132 0.65 15.00 10.11
CA VAL A 132 1.67 15.08 11.16
C VAL A 132 1.96 16.54 11.53
N ARG A 133 2.12 17.43 10.53
CA ARG A 133 2.36 18.87 10.73
C ARG A 133 1.18 19.57 11.41
N ARG A 134 -0.06 19.23 11.06
CA ARG A 134 -1.28 19.74 11.73
C ARG A 134 -1.42 19.22 13.17
N GLY A 135 -0.83 18.07 13.45
CA GLY A 135 -0.81 17.45 14.76
C GLY A 135 -1.76 16.25 14.84
N LEU A 136 -1.20 15.12 15.28
CA LEU A 136 -1.96 13.88 15.47
C LEU A 136 -2.96 14.01 16.63
N ILE A 137 -4.21 13.63 16.36
CA ILE A 137 -5.30 13.63 17.33
C ILE A 137 -4.99 12.70 18.51
N LYS A 138 -5.45 13.07 19.71
CA LYS A 138 -5.36 12.19 20.88
C LYS A 138 -6.73 11.59 21.15
N LYS A 139 -6.76 10.34 21.59
CA LYS A 139 -7.99 9.67 22.04
C LYS A 139 -7.79 9.11 23.44
N TYR A 140 -8.89 9.06 24.18
CA TYR A 140 -8.92 8.33 25.44
C TYR A 140 -8.96 6.84 25.15
N ARG A 141 -8.04 6.08 25.75
CA ARG A 141 -8.10 4.62 25.79
C ARG A 141 -8.08 4.15 27.23
N LYS A 142 -8.86 3.10 27.51
CA LYS A 142 -8.82 2.45 28.82
C LYS A 142 -7.58 1.56 28.88
N LYS A 143 -6.86 1.66 29.99
CA LYS A 143 -5.70 0.83 30.30
C LYS A 143 -5.89 0.25 31.69
N GLU A 144 -5.83 -1.07 31.76
CA GLU A 144 -5.70 -1.78 33.01
C GLU A 144 -4.22 -2.04 33.30
N SER A 145 -3.81 -1.90 34.55
CA SER A 145 -2.45 -2.26 34.98
C SER A 145 -2.37 -2.40 36.49
N ASN A 146 -1.44 -3.23 36.94
CA ASN A 146 -1.06 -3.32 38.34
C ASN A 146 0.00 -2.26 38.66
N GLN A 147 -0.30 -1.31 39.53
CA GLN A 147 0.55 -0.16 39.85
C GLN A 147 0.73 -0.03 41.36
N THR A 148 1.78 0.66 41.81
CA THR A 148 2.01 0.95 43.25
C THR A 148 1.13 2.09 43.78
N VAL A 149 0.30 2.68 42.94
CA VAL A 149 -0.54 3.84 43.27
C VAL A 149 -1.95 3.60 42.74
N LEU A 150 -2.96 3.97 43.54
CA LEU A 150 -4.36 3.90 43.12
C LEU A 150 -4.67 5.05 42.15
N LYS A 151 -4.78 4.74 40.86
CA LYS A 151 -5.13 5.70 39.81
C LYS A 151 -6.33 5.21 39.02
N GLY A 152 -7.43 5.96 39.06
CA GLY A 152 -8.68 5.60 38.39
C GLY A 152 -9.50 4.59 39.19
N LYS A 153 -10.16 3.67 38.50
CA LYS A 153 -11.07 2.69 39.08
C LYS A 153 -10.30 1.45 39.54
N LEU A 154 -10.41 1.09 40.82
CA LEU A 154 -9.91 -0.19 41.32
C LEU A 154 -10.75 -1.35 40.78
N LEU A 155 -10.08 -2.35 40.19
CA LEU A 155 -10.74 -3.57 39.72
C LEU A 155 -10.65 -4.65 40.81
N PHE A 156 -11.58 -4.62 41.77
CA PHE A 156 -11.54 -5.46 42.98
C PHE A 156 -11.24 -6.94 42.71
N ALA A 157 -11.96 -7.57 41.78
CA ALA A 157 -11.75 -8.99 41.47
C ALA A 157 -10.31 -9.29 41.00
N LYS A 158 -9.75 -8.45 40.12
CA LYS A 158 -8.36 -8.60 39.65
C LYS A 158 -7.37 -8.20 40.74
N ASN A 159 -7.65 -7.16 41.52
CA ASN A 159 -6.78 -6.69 42.59
C ASN A 159 -6.61 -7.76 43.68
N ILE A 160 -7.70 -8.37 44.15
CA ILE A 160 -7.62 -9.45 45.13
C ILE A 160 -6.81 -10.60 44.55
N ARG A 161 -7.06 -11.00 43.30
CA ARG A 161 -6.33 -12.11 42.67
C ARG A 161 -4.83 -11.86 42.54
N GLU A 162 -4.42 -10.68 42.07
CA GLU A 162 -3.01 -10.38 41.75
C GLU A 162 -2.21 -9.86 42.97
N ASN A 163 -2.86 -9.23 43.95
CA ASN A 163 -2.21 -8.49 45.04
C ASN A 163 -2.51 -9.03 46.45
N LEU A 164 -2.86 -10.32 46.57
CA LEU A 164 -3.07 -11.00 47.87
C LEU A 164 -1.85 -10.87 48.80
N VAL A 165 -0.64 -11.09 48.23
CA VAL A 165 0.64 -10.97 48.94
C VAL A 165 1.19 -9.55 48.83
N HIS A 166 1.16 -8.98 47.63
CA HIS A 166 1.70 -7.65 47.31
C HIS A 166 0.70 -6.52 47.60
N LYS A 167 0.42 -6.29 48.89
CA LYS A 167 -0.55 -5.28 49.35
C LYS A 167 -0.14 -3.83 49.04
N GLU A 168 1.11 -3.61 48.66
CA GLU A 168 1.65 -2.34 48.16
C GLU A 168 1.22 -2.00 46.72
N ARG A 169 0.45 -2.87 46.05
CA ARG A 169 0.01 -2.71 44.66
C ARG A 169 -1.51 -2.67 44.53
N PHE A 170 -1.95 -1.98 43.48
CA PHE A 170 -3.35 -1.76 43.11
C PHE A 170 -3.57 -2.10 41.63
N TYR A 171 -4.46 -3.04 41.37
CA TYR A 171 -4.89 -3.36 40.00
C TYR A 171 -6.02 -2.44 39.56
N CYS A 172 -5.69 -1.46 38.71
CA CYS A 172 -6.59 -0.36 38.38
C CYS A 172 -6.86 -0.26 36.87
N GLU A 173 -8.08 0.14 36.52
CA GLU A 173 -8.46 0.66 35.20
C GLU A 173 -8.40 2.19 35.22
N HIS A 174 -7.59 2.78 34.34
CA HIS A 174 -7.55 4.22 34.15
C HIS A 174 -7.59 4.57 32.67
N GLN A 175 -7.89 5.83 32.36
CA GLN A 175 -7.86 6.32 31.00
C GLN A 175 -6.51 7.00 30.72
N THR A 176 -5.92 6.70 29.57
CA THR A 176 -4.75 7.41 29.04
C THR A 176 -5.17 8.20 27.81
N TYR A 177 -4.81 9.48 27.77
CA TYR A 177 -5.06 10.38 26.64
C TYR A 177 -3.80 10.48 25.78
N ASP A 178 -3.72 9.65 24.76
CA ASP A 178 -2.53 9.55 23.91
C ASP A 178 -2.89 9.38 22.42
N ARG A 179 -1.86 9.33 21.58
CA ARG A 179 -1.98 9.19 20.12
C ARG A 179 -1.93 7.74 19.67
N ASN A 180 -1.78 6.78 20.58
CA ASN A 180 -1.59 5.38 20.25
C ASN A 180 -2.94 4.67 20.11
N HIS A 181 -3.59 4.91 18.98
CA HIS A 181 -4.85 4.28 18.62
C HIS A 181 -4.81 3.71 17.21
N LEU A 182 -5.76 2.83 16.91
CA LEU A 182 -5.83 2.04 15.69
C LEU A 182 -5.54 2.83 14.41
N LEU A 183 -6.14 4.01 14.22
CA LEU A 183 -5.92 4.82 13.01
C LEU A 183 -4.43 5.19 12.81
N HIS A 184 -3.74 5.63 13.85
CA HIS A 184 -2.31 5.98 13.73
C HIS A 184 -1.43 4.73 13.61
N GLN A 185 -1.84 3.61 14.21
CA GLN A 185 -1.14 2.33 14.02
C GLN A 185 -1.24 1.86 12.56
N ILE A 186 -2.40 2.03 11.91
CA ILE A 186 -2.58 1.72 10.48
C ILE A 186 -1.70 2.62 9.63
N LEU A 187 -1.69 3.95 9.87
CA LEU A 187 -0.83 4.88 9.13
C LEU A 187 0.66 4.53 9.30
N TYR A 188 1.09 4.27 10.54
CA TYR A 188 2.47 3.85 10.83
C TYR A 188 2.82 2.53 10.14
N LYS A 189 1.91 1.55 10.15
CA LYS A 189 2.13 0.27 9.47
C LYS A 189 2.22 0.47 7.95
N ALA A 190 1.37 1.29 7.36
CA ALA A 190 1.41 1.63 5.94
C ALA A 190 2.75 2.29 5.55
N LEU A 191 3.24 3.25 6.35
CA LEU A 191 4.56 3.85 6.16
C LEU A 191 5.69 2.81 6.25
N THR A 192 5.60 1.87 7.19
CA THR A 192 6.59 0.79 7.33
C THR A 192 6.60 -0.12 6.10
N VAL A 193 5.42 -0.42 5.54
CA VAL A 193 5.29 -1.18 4.29
C VAL A 193 5.92 -0.41 3.13
N LEU A 194 5.63 0.89 3.00
CA LEU A 194 6.21 1.75 1.97
C LEU A 194 7.74 1.84 2.05
N ASN A 195 8.29 1.88 3.26
CA ASN A 195 9.73 1.86 3.46
C ASN A 195 10.40 0.57 2.94
N GLY A 196 9.64 -0.53 2.79
CA GLY A 196 10.13 -1.74 2.13
C GLY A 196 10.20 -1.64 0.60
N PHE A 197 9.45 -0.71 0.00
CA PHE A 197 9.44 -0.44 -1.45
C PHE A 197 10.43 0.67 -1.85
N VAL A 198 10.79 1.55 -0.92
CA VAL A 198 11.74 2.64 -1.13
C VAL A 198 13.08 2.23 -0.54
N LYS A 199 14.11 2.01 -1.36
CA LYS A 199 15.46 1.75 -0.84
C LYS A 199 15.97 2.97 -0.06
N PRO A 200 16.66 2.79 1.08
CA PRO A 200 17.47 3.86 1.66
C PRO A 200 18.59 4.21 0.67
N GLU A 201 18.81 5.51 0.44
CA GLU A 201 19.98 6.02 -0.28
C GLU A 201 21.29 5.60 0.39
#